data_AF-R2RJK9-F1
#
_entry.id   AF-R2RJK9-F1
#
_cell.length_a   1.000
_cell.length_b   1.000
_cell.length_c   1.000
_cell.angle_alpha   90.00
_cell.angle_beta   90.00
_cell.angle_gamma   90.00
#
_symmetry.space_group_name_H-M   'P 1'
#
loop_
_entity.id
_entity.type
_entity.pdbx_description
1 polymer ?
#
loop_
_entity_poly.entity_id
_entity_poly.type
_entity_poly.pdbx_seq_one_letter_code
_entity_poly.pdbx_strand_id
1 'polypeptide(L)'
;MSLIEELKSTSDQSFDKWFDRWFEKNDFPNIFKKSAQQGYSGYCIELRRTTPLSERDEYLNRRLRDPRTVVRLKEKLPGIRVEFVKEQATGPFRLRYTTEKMEFSWK
;
A
#
# COMPACT_ATOMS: atom_id res chain seq x y z
N MET A 1 13.87 -17.19 -25.27
CA MET A 1 13.10 -16.98 -24.03
C MET A 1 11.86 -17.85 -24.12
N SER A 2 11.44 -18.48 -23.03
CA SER A 2 10.17 -19.22 -22.96
C SER A 2 9.00 -18.26 -22.71
N LEU A 3 7.78 -18.66 -23.09
CA LEU A 3 6.56 -17.89 -22.80
C LEU A 3 6.44 -17.53 -21.30
N ILE A 4 6.86 -18.44 -20.41
CA ILE A 4 6.84 -18.21 -18.97
C ILE A 4 7.77 -17.07 -18.56
N GLU A 5 8.96 -16.97 -19.17
CA GLU A 5 9.92 -15.89 -18.89
C GLU A 5 9.39 -14.54 -19.40
N GLU A 6 8.76 -14.51 -20.57
CA GLU A 6 8.16 -13.30 -21.13
C GLU A 6 7.00 -12.77 -20.28
N LEU A 7 6.13 -13.67 -19.79
CA LEU A 7 5.02 -13.31 -18.91
C LEU A 7 5.50 -12.78 -17.56
N LYS A 8 6.54 -13.39 -16.98
CA LYS A 8 7.18 -12.89 -15.75
C LYS A 8 7.75 -11.50 -15.95
N SER A 9 8.56 -11.32 -17.00
CA SER A 9 9.15 -10.02 -17.35
C SER A 9 8.09 -8.93 -17.56
N THR A 10 7.01 -9.26 -18.26
CA THR A 10 5.88 -8.33 -18.48
C THR A 10 5.19 -7.96 -17.18
N SER A 11 4.97 -8.93 -16.28
CA SER A 11 4.37 -8.71 -14.96
C SER A 11 5.24 -7.78 -14.10
N ASP A 12 6.55 -7.98 -14.11
CA ASP A 12 7.51 -7.17 -13.35
C ASP A 12 7.57 -5.73 -13.89
N GLN A 13 7.70 -5.56 -15.21
CA GLN A 13 7.65 -4.22 -15.83
C GLN A 13 6.33 -3.49 -15.57
N SER A 14 5.21 -4.22 -15.57
CA SER A 14 3.89 -3.67 -15.24
C SER A 14 3.83 -3.21 -13.80
N PHE A 15 4.39 -3.98 -12.87
CA PHE A 15 4.49 -3.61 -11.47
C PHE A 15 5.34 -2.35 -11.27
N ASP A 16 6.55 -2.31 -11.84
CA ASP A 16 7.45 -1.17 -11.68
C ASP A 16 6.84 0.13 -12.22
N LYS A 17 6.29 0.10 -13.45
CA LYS A 17 5.61 1.25 -14.05
C LYS A 17 4.42 1.73 -13.22
N TRP A 18 3.66 0.80 -12.64
CA TRP A 18 2.55 1.15 -11.76
C TRP A 18 3.07 1.80 -10.47
N PHE A 19 4.09 1.19 -9.84
CA PHE A 19 4.62 1.61 -8.56
C PHE A 19 5.17 3.03 -8.66
N ASP A 20 6.01 3.32 -9.66
CA ASP A 20 6.64 4.64 -9.80
C ASP A 20 5.58 5.74 -10.00
N ARG A 21 4.61 5.52 -10.89
CA ARG A 21 3.50 6.46 -11.12
C ARG A 21 2.63 6.67 -9.88
N TRP A 22 2.33 5.59 -9.17
CA TRP A 22 1.54 5.65 -7.95
C TRP A 22 2.30 6.37 -6.85
N PHE A 23 3.58 6.09 -6.66
CA PHE A 23 4.43 6.72 -5.65
C PHE A 23 4.56 8.22 -5.88
N GLU A 24 4.88 8.64 -7.12
CA GLU A 24 4.96 10.05 -7.49
C GLU A 24 3.65 10.79 -7.24
N LYS A 25 2.52 10.18 -7.61
CA LYS A 25 1.20 10.77 -7.42
C LYS A 25 0.82 10.95 -5.95
N ASN A 26 1.29 10.08 -5.05
CA ASN A 26 0.95 10.19 -3.63
C ASN A 26 1.75 11.29 -2.91
N ASP A 27 2.92 11.69 -3.42
CA ASP A 27 3.73 12.76 -2.81
C ASP A 27 3.93 12.54 -1.29
N PHE A 28 4.39 11.34 -0.95
CA PHE A 28 4.58 10.89 0.43
C PHE A 28 5.36 11.89 1.31
N PRO A 29 6.46 12.53 0.85
CA PRO A 29 7.18 13.50 1.67
C PRO A 29 6.28 14.66 2.15
N ASN A 30 5.44 15.21 1.28
CA ASN A 30 4.54 16.29 1.67
C ASN A 30 3.38 15.79 2.54
N ILE A 31 2.85 14.59 2.31
CA ILE A 31 1.86 13.97 3.19
C ILE A 31 2.44 13.82 4.60
N PHE A 32 3.61 13.20 4.74
CA PHE A 32 4.24 12.94 6.03
C PHE A 32 4.59 14.24 6.74
N LYS A 33 5.08 15.27 6.03
CA LYS A 33 5.31 16.59 6.59
C LYS A 33 4.04 17.20 7.18
N LYS A 34 2.92 17.13 6.46
CA LYS A 34 1.62 17.61 6.96
C LYS A 34 1.15 16.81 8.18
N SER A 35 1.28 15.48 8.15
CA SER A 35 0.95 14.62 9.29
C SER A 35 1.80 14.95 10.52
N ALA A 36 3.11 15.12 10.36
CA ALA A 36 4.02 15.48 11.44
C ALA A 36 3.72 16.87 12.01
N GLN A 37 3.38 17.85 11.17
CA GLN A 37 2.94 19.19 11.61
C GLN A 37 1.67 19.16 12.47
N GLN A 38 0.84 18.13 12.29
CA GLN A 38 -0.36 17.89 13.11
C GLN A 38 -0.07 17.06 14.37
N GLY A 39 1.20 16.72 14.62
CA GLY A 39 1.62 15.94 15.78
C GLY A 39 1.55 14.42 15.60
N TYR A 40 1.26 13.91 14.41
CA TYR A 40 1.25 12.47 14.15
C TYR A 40 2.67 11.92 13.99
N SER A 41 2.86 10.68 14.44
CA SER A 41 4.11 9.90 14.28
C SER A 41 4.09 8.94 13.09
N GLY A 42 3.00 8.94 12.32
CA GLY A 42 2.82 8.01 11.21
C GLY A 42 1.66 8.39 10.30
N TYR A 43 1.52 7.62 9.23
CA TYR A 43 0.46 7.69 8.24
C TYR A 43 0.02 6.28 7.86
N CYS A 44 -1.23 6.10 7.43
CA CYS A 44 -1.67 4.81 6.90
C CYS A 44 -2.54 4.95 5.65
N ILE A 45 -2.46 3.94 4.80
CA ILE A 45 -3.36 3.75 3.66
C ILE A 45 -4.17 2.49 3.93
N GLU A 46 -5.44 2.66 4.28
CA GLU A 46 -6.35 1.52 4.43
C GLU A 46 -6.79 0.98 3.07
N LEU A 47 -6.79 -0.35 2.93
CA LEU A 47 -7.39 -0.99 1.77
C LEU A 47 -8.91 -0.84 1.83
N ARG A 48 -9.50 -0.45 0.69
CA ARG A 48 -10.94 -0.22 0.55
C ARG A 48 -11.69 -1.54 0.68
N ARG A 49 -12.83 -1.54 1.39
CA ARG A 49 -13.65 -2.74 1.63
C ARG A 49 -15.15 -2.53 1.40
N THR A 50 -15.51 -1.46 0.70
CA THR A 50 -16.91 -1.23 0.31
C THR A 50 -17.35 -2.31 -0.66
N THR A 51 -18.58 -2.82 -0.48
CA THR A 51 -19.18 -3.79 -1.39
C THR A 51 -20.37 -3.15 -2.10
N PRO A 52 -20.43 -3.18 -3.45
CA PRO A 52 -19.40 -3.70 -4.34
C PRO A 52 -18.15 -2.82 -4.34
N LEU A 53 -16.98 -3.45 -4.52
CA LEU A 53 -15.71 -2.73 -4.65
C LEU A 53 -15.55 -2.28 -6.10
N SER A 54 -15.12 -1.03 -6.31
CA SER A 54 -14.85 -0.57 -7.67
C SER A 54 -13.63 -1.31 -8.25
N GLU A 55 -13.59 -1.53 -9.56
CA GLU A 55 -12.44 -2.17 -10.24
C GLU A 55 -11.12 -1.46 -9.93
N ARG A 56 -11.17 -0.12 -9.81
CA ARG A 56 -10.02 0.70 -9.45
C ARG A 56 -9.51 0.39 -8.04
N ASP A 57 -10.41 0.27 -7.08
CA ASP A 57 -10.06 -0.02 -5.69
C ASP A 57 -9.59 -1.47 -5.54
N GLU A 58 -10.20 -2.41 -6.28
CA GLU A 58 -9.73 -3.79 -6.35
C GLU A 58 -8.30 -3.87 -6.90
N TYR A 59 -8.04 -3.19 -8.01
CA TYR A 59 -6.71 -3.12 -8.61
C TYR A 59 -5.68 -2.50 -7.65
N LEU A 60 -6.02 -1.40 -6.98
CA LEU A 60 -5.14 -0.77 -6.00
C LEU A 60 -4.87 -1.70 -4.82
N ASN A 61 -5.92 -2.31 -4.24
CA ASN A 61 -5.79 -3.26 -3.14
C ASN A 61 -4.88 -4.43 -3.51
N ARG A 62 -5.03 -4.99 -4.72
CA ARG A 62 -4.17 -6.07 -5.23
C ARG A 62 -2.70 -5.64 -5.26
N ARG A 63 -2.41 -4.43 -5.74
CA ARG A 63 -1.04 -3.91 -5.80
C ARG A 63 -0.46 -3.60 -4.42
N LEU A 64 -1.25 -3.06 -3.50
CA LEU A 64 -0.81 -2.81 -2.11
C LEU A 64 -0.54 -4.10 -1.32
N ARG A 65 -1.27 -5.18 -1.62
CA ARG A 65 -1.03 -6.53 -1.06
C ARG A 65 0.20 -7.22 -1.65
N ASP A 66 0.69 -6.78 -2.81
CA ASP A 66 1.88 -7.36 -3.42
C ASP A 66 3.10 -7.09 -2.51
N PRO A 67 3.81 -8.13 -2.04
CA PRO A 67 4.95 -7.95 -1.14
C PRO A 67 6.03 -7.01 -1.69
N ARG A 68 6.17 -6.95 -3.03
CA ARG A 68 7.13 -6.05 -3.70
C ARG A 68 6.85 -4.58 -3.38
N THR A 69 5.61 -4.21 -3.09
CA THR A 69 5.25 -2.82 -2.76
C THR A 69 5.90 -2.37 -1.46
N VAL A 70 5.90 -3.22 -0.42
CA VAL A 70 6.58 -2.89 0.85
C VAL A 70 8.09 -2.76 0.64
N VAL A 71 8.69 -3.66 -0.13
CA VAL A 71 10.13 -3.63 -0.45
C VAL A 71 10.49 -2.32 -1.14
N ARG A 72 9.77 -1.96 -2.21
CA ARG A 72 10.02 -0.72 -2.97
C ARG A 72 9.76 0.54 -2.15
N LEU A 73 8.76 0.54 -1.27
CA LEU A 73 8.53 1.66 -0.36
C LEU A 73 9.70 1.86 0.60
N LYS A 74 10.26 0.78 1.17
CA LYS A 74 11.44 0.84 2.04
C LYS A 74 12.67 1.39 1.31
N GLU A 75 12.84 1.03 0.05
CA GLU A 75 13.92 1.59 -0.80
C GLU A 75 13.74 3.10 -1.06
N LYS A 76 12.52 3.54 -1.37
CA LYS A 76 12.23 4.94 -1.72
C LYS A 76 12.11 5.87 -0.51
N LEU A 77 11.83 5.33 0.67
CA LEU A 77 11.60 6.10 1.90
C LEU A 77 12.57 5.64 3.01
N PRO A 78 13.89 5.83 2.83
CA PRO A 78 14.86 5.45 3.85
C PRO A 78 14.58 6.21 5.16
N GLY A 79 14.62 5.49 6.27
CA GLY A 79 14.32 6.04 7.61
C GLY A 79 12.84 6.04 7.99
N ILE A 80 11.93 5.67 7.07
CA ILE A 80 10.52 5.45 7.40
C ILE A 80 10.28 3.95 7.57
N ARG A 81 9.68 3.56 8.71
CA ARG A 81 9.22 2.18 8.91
C ARG A 81 7.96 1.95 8.10
N VAL A 82 7.97 0.95 7.22
CA VAL A 82 6.84 0.60 6.35
C VAL A 82 6.42 -0.85 6.58
N GLU A 83 5.14 -1.06 6.87
CA GLU A 83 4.57 -2.38 7.16
C GLU A 83 3.20 -2.57 6.52
N PHE A 84 2.93 -3.77 5.99
CA PHE A 84 1.59 -4.18 5.62
C PHE A 84 0.96 -4.91 6.80
N VAL A 85 -0.11 -4.34 7.35
CA VAL A 85 -0.74 -4.82 8.58
C VAL A 85 -2.10 -5.41 8.26
N LYS A 86 -2.34 -6.60 8.79
CA LYS A 86 -3.62 -7.31 8.71
C LYS A 86 -4.14 -7.58 10.12
N GLU A 87 -5.18 -6.86 10.50
CA GLU A 87 -5.75 -6.91 11.85
C GLU A 87 -7.16 -7.49 11.81
N GLN A 88 -7.52 -8.30 12.80
CA GLN A 88 -8.91 -8.66 13.01
C GLN A 88 -9.51 -7.70 14.02
N ALA A 89 -10.60 -7.04 13.62
CA ALA A 89 -11.34 -6.13 14.48
C ALA A 89 -12.74 -6.67 14.73
N THR A 90 -13.29 -6.35 15.90
CA THR A 90 -14.68 -6.65 16.24
C THR A 90 -15.44 -5.33 16.27
N GLY A 91 -16.44 -5.23 15.41
CA GLY A 91 -17.28 -4.05 15.28
C GLY A 91 -18.39 -4.00 16.33
N PRO A 92 -19.19 -2.93 16.29
CA PRO A 92 -20.47 -2.91 17.00
C PRO A 92 -21.28 -4.15 16.57
N PHE A 93 -22.08 -4.71 17.49
CA PHE A 93 -22.83 -5.96 17.29
C PHE A 93 -21.99 -7.24 17.21
N ARG A 94 -20.72 -7.23 17.66
CA ARG A 94 -19.81 -8.40 17.67
C ARG A 94 -19.50 -8.97 16.27
N LEU A 95 -19.71 -8.17 15.22
CA LEU A 95 -19.37 -8.55 13.85
C LEU A 95 -17.85 -8.47 13.68
N ARG A 96 -17.22 -9.59 13.33
CA ARG A 96 -15.79 -9.63 13.04
C ARG A 96 -15.53 -9.16 11.62
N TYR A 97 -14.55 -8.29 11.45
CA TYR A 97 -14.09 -7.85 10.15
C TYR A 97 -12.57 -7.77 10.13
N THR A 98 -11.99 -7.91 8.94
CA THR A 98 -10.53 -7.84 8.78
C THR A 98 -10.13 -6.48 8.25
N THR A 99 -9.33 -5.81 9.09
CA THR A 99 -8.29 -4.80 8.88
C THR A 99 -7.22 -5.10 7.84
N GLU A 100 -7.04 -4.34 6.77
CA GLU A 100 -5.81 -4.38 5.95
C GLU A 100 -5.40 -2.94 5.61
N LYS A 101 -4.15 -2.60 5.92
CA LYS A 101 -3.59 -1.25 5.74
C LYS A 101 -2.08 -1.31 5.51
N MET A 102 -1.57 -0.31 4.79
CA MET A 102 -0.15 0.00 4.73
C MET A 102 0.15 1.06 5.77
N GLU A 103 1.05 0.79 6.70
CA GLU A 103 1.46 1.71 7.76
C GLU A 103 2.85 2.29 7.50
N PHE A 104 3.00 3.57 7.80
CA PHE A 104 4.22 4.35 7.71
C PHE A 104 4.47 5.01 9.07
N SER A 105 5.67 4.84 9.65
CA SER A 105 6.03 5.43 10.94
C SER A 105 7.42 6.08 10.88
N TRP A 106 7.54 7.27 11.48
CA TRP A 106 8.78 8.07 11.54
C TRP A 106 9.17 8.42 12.98
N LYS A 107 8.78 7.57 13.91
CA LYS A 107 9.14 7.64 15.33
C LYS A 107 9.98 6.43 15.70
#